data_AF-A0A838TXM7-F1
#
_entry.id   AF-A0A838TXM7-F1
#
_cell.length_a   1.000
_cell.length_b   1.000
_cell.length_c   1.000
_cell.angle_alpha   90.00
_cell.angle_beta   90.00
_cell.angle_gamma   90.00
#
_symmetry.space_group_name_H-M   'P 1'
#
loop_
_entity.id
_entity.type
_entity.pdbx_description
1 polymer ?
#
loop_
_entity_poly.entity_id
_entity_poly.type
_entity_poly.pdbx_seq_one_letter_code
_entity_poly.pdbx_strand_id
1 'polypeptide(L)'
;MKKIKSAKQLTPTEEALLQSEERYKAFISQSTEGIWRCELEKPLSMKDPIKKQLAHIFKYGYLAECNDAMAQMYGYKKAAELKNIRLKDIMVPTDEENSNYLTDFIKSNFKLQKRRSHERDKYGNSHIFENNLIGIIENGYVLRAWGTQRDITEQIKANERQEFWKK
;
A
#
# COMPACT_ATOMS: atom_id res chain seq x y z
N MET A 1 5.87 20.20 -49.85
CA MET A 1 6.79 19.27 -49.16
C MET A 1 6.63 19.45 -47.66
N LYS A 2 6.01 18.50 -46.95
CA LYS A 2 5.84 18.57 -45.48
C LYS A 2 7.11 18.01 -44.81
N LYS A 3 7.80 18.83 -44.02
CA LYS A 3 8.95 18.40 -43.20
C LYS A 3 8.47 17.39 -42.16
N ILE A 4 8.94 16.15 -42.27
CA ILE A 4 8.82 15.13 -41.24
C ILE A 4 9.66 15.60 -40.05
N LYS A 5 9.03 15.82 -38.89
CA LYS A 5 9.76 16.10 -37.64
C LYS A 5 10.61 14.87 -37.31
N SER A 6 11.92 15.06 -37.24
CA SER A 6 12.88 14.03 -36.82
C SER A 6 12.49 13.53 -35.42
N ALA A 7 12.32 12.21 -35.28
CA ALA A 7 12.16 11.55 -34.00
C ALA A 7 13.46 11.75 -33.21
N LYS A 8 13.36 12.31 -32.00
CA LYS A 8 14.50 12.48 -31.10
C LYS A 8 15.07 11.10 -30.80
N GLN A 9 16.32 10.87 -31.20
CA GLN A 9 17.04 9.62 -30.92
C GLN A 9 17.40 9.61 -29.43
N LEU A 10 16.97 8.58 -28.72
CA LEU A 10 17.28 8.41 -27.30
C LEU A 10 18.76 8.04 -27.16
N THR A 11 19.40 8.56 -26.12
CA THR A 11 20.74 8.14 -25.72
C THR A 11 20.70 6.70 -25.21
N PRO A 12 21.83 5.95 -25.25
CA PRO A 12 21.89 4.60 -24.69
C PRO A 12 21.44 4.52 -23.22
N THR A 13 21.66 5.59 -22.44
CA THR A 13 21.19 5.70 -21.05
C THR A 13 19.67 5.85 -20.97
N GLU A 14 19.07 6.68 -21.81
CA GLU A 14 17.61 6.83 -21.87
C GLU A 14 16.93 5.54 -22.34
N GLU A 15 17.51 4.83 -23.31
CA GLU A 15 17.01 3.53 -23.77
C GLU A 15 17.09 2.45 -22.68
N ALA A 16 18.21 2.34 -21.97
CA ALA A 16 18.36 1.39 -20.87
C ALA A 16 17.39 1.67 -19.71
N LEU A 17 17.16 2.96 -19.40
CA LEU A 17 16.18 3.38 -18.40
C LEU A 17 14.77 2.99 -18.83
N LEU A 18 14.39 3.29 -20.07
CA LEU A 18 13.07 2.95 -20.61
C LEU A 18 12.81 1.44 -20.55
N GLN A 19 13.77 0.62 -20.98
CA GLN A 19 13.66 -0.83 -20.91
C GLN A 19 13.55 -1.34 -19.46
N SER A 20 14.25 -0.71 -18.51
CA SER A 20 14.14 -1.06 -17.11
C SER A 20 12.76 -0.72 -16.55
N GLU A 21 12.22 0.45 -16.90
CA GLU A 21 10.86 0.84 -16.52
C GLU A 21 9.80 -0.08 -17.11
N GLU A 22 9.94 -0.47 -18.38
CA GLU A 22 9.01 -1.39 -19.04
C GLU A 22 8.98 -2.75 -18.35
N ARG A 23 10.17 -3.33 -18.05
CA ARG A 23 10.27 -4.59 -17.30
C ARG A 23 9.64 -4.47 -15.92
N TYR A 24 9.91 -3.38 -15.21
CA TYR A 24 9.33 -3.14 -13.89
C TYR A 24 7.81 -3.02 -13.95
N LYS A 25 7.27 -2.19 -14.85
CA LYS A 25 5.81 -2.03 -15.04
C LYS A 25 5.14 -3.35 -15.39
N ALA A 26 5.74 -4.12 -16.29
CA ALA A 26 5.22 -5.43 -16.70
C ALA A 26 5.15 -6.40 -15.51
N PHE A 27 6.19 -6.45 -14.67
CA PHE A 27 6.20 -7.29 -13.47
C PHE A 27 5.12 -6.86 -12.46
N ILE A 28 5.04 -5.57 -12.15
CA ILE A 28 4.04 -5.02 -11.22
C ILE A 28 2.60 -5.26 -11.70
N SER A 29 2.35 -5.15 -13.01
CA SER A 29 1.03 -5.35 -13.61
C SER A 29 0.54 -6.80 -13.60
N GLN A 30 1.46 -7.77 -13.52
CA GLN A 30 1.14 -9.21 -13.48
C GLN A 30 1.07 -9.76 -12.05
N SER A 31 1.44 -8.96 -11.05
CA SER A 31 1.34 -9.34 -9.65
C SER A 31 -0.12 -9.53 -9.22
N THR A 32 -0.39 -10.62 -8.50
CA THR A 32 -1.66 -10.82 -7.79
C THR A 32 -1.67 -10.15 -6.42
N GLU A 33 -0.49 -9.80 -5.89
CA GLU A 33 -0.39 -8.96 -4.70
C GLU A 33 -0.71 -7.50 -5.04
N GLY A 34 -1.43 -6.84 -4.14
CA GLY A 34 -1.55 -5.40 -4.14
C GLY A 34 -0.21 -4.77 -3.82
N ILE A 35 0.25 -3.85 -4.65
CA ILE A 35 1.53 -3.14 -4.46
C ILE A 35 1.20 -1.66 -4.36
N TRP A 36 1.75 -0.98 -3.35
CA TRP A 36 1.33 0.37 -3.04
C TRP A 36 2.42 1.25 -2.45
N ARG A 37 2.17 2.56 -2.56
CA ARG A 37 2.86 3.63 -1.85
C ARG A 37 1.87 4.54 -1.16
N CYS A 38 2.05 4.69 0.14
CA CYS A 38 1.36 5.69 0.93
C CYS A 38 2.30 6.86 1.20
N GLU A 39 1.82 8.08 0.99
CA GLU A 39 2.54 9.31 1.36
C GLU A 39 1.91 9.92 2.60
N LEU A 40 2.68 10.76 3.29
CA LEU A 40 2.18 11.62 4.33
C LEU A 40 2.21 13.07 3.83
N GLU A 41 1.08 13.78 3.88
CA GLU A 41 1.05 15.22 3.56
C GLU A 41 2.00 16.05 4.43
N LYS A 42 2.26 15.55 5.64
CA LYS A 42 3.21 16.13 6.58
C LYS A 42 4.17 15.04 7.03
N PRO A 43 5.49 15.24 6.96
CA PRO A 43 6.46 14.29 7.50
C PRO A 43 6.15 13.94 8.96
N LEU A 44 6.25 12.66 9.30
CA LEU A 44 6.02 12.16 10.65
C LEU A 44 7.34 12.15 11.42
N SER A 45 7.40 12.84 12.57
CA SER A 45 8.60 12.75 13.42
C SER A 45 8.66 11.42 14.16
N MET A 46 9.80 10.74 14.10
CA MET A 46 10.02 9.49 14.83
C MET A 46 10.21 9.69 16.34
N LYS A 47 10.46 10.93 16.77
CA LYS A 47 10.67 11.29 18.19
C LYS A 47 9.36 11.52 18.94
N ASP A 48 8.25 11.66 18.22
CA ASP A 48 6.95 11.86 18.85
C ASP A 48 6.51 10.60 19.61
N PRO A 49 5.71 10.73 20.70
CA PRO A 49 5.10 9.57 21.33
C PRO A 49 4.26 8.76 20.34
N ILE A 50 4.28 7.42 20.44
CA ILE A 50 3.58 6.49 19.53
C ILE A 50 2.12 6.92 19.28
N LYS A 51 1.38 7.33 20.32
CA LYS A 51 0.00 7.80 20.19
C LYS A 51 -0.14 9.00 19.24
N LYS A 52 0.80 9.95 19.29
CA LYS A 52 0.83 11.09 18.36
C LYS A 52 1.19 10.63 16.95
N GLN A 53 2.15 9.71 16.82
CA GLN A 53 2.54 9.17 15.53
C GLN A 53 1.37 8.44 14.83
N LEU A 54 0.63 7.61 15.57
CA LEU A 54 -0.55 6.90 15.08
C LEU A 54 -1.62 7.87 14.58
N ALA A 55 -1.97 8.86 15.40
CA ALA A 55 -2.94 9.88 15.03
C ALA A 55 -2.49 10.68 13.79
N HIS A 56 -1.19 10.94 13.65
CA HIS A 56 -0.61 11.62 12.49
C HIS A 56 -0.71 10.79 11.22
N ILE A 57 -0.45 9.47 11.28
CA ILE A 57 -0.59 8.56 10.15
C ILE A 57 -2.03 8.56 9.63
N PHE A 58 -3.02 8.39 10.51
CA PHE A 58 -4.44 8.42 10.08
C PHE A 58 -4.89 9.79 9.55
N LYS A 59 -4.33 10.88 10.08
CA LYS A 59 -4.71 12.24 9.69
C LYS A 59 -4.13 12.65 8.34
N TYR A 60 -2.86 12.33 8.08
CA TYR A 60 -2.12 12.86 6.93
C TYR A 60 -1.74 11.80 5.89
N GLY A 61 -1.97 10.52 6.20
CA GLY A 61 -1.67 9.40 5.30
C GLY A 61 -2.71 9.23 4.19
N TYR A 62 -2.22 9.02 2.98
CA TYR A 62 -3.05 8.72 1.82
C TYR A 62 -2.34 7.79 0.85
N LEU A 63 -3.11 7.02 0.09
CA LEU A 63 -2.59 6.14 -0.95
C LEU A 63 -2.18 6.96 -2.17
N ALA A 64 -0.88 7.17 -2.38
CA ALA A 64 -0.40 7.98 -3.49
C ALA A 64 -0.36 7.18 -4.80
N GLU A 65 0.00 5.89 -4.72
CA GLU A 65 0.13 5.00 -5.87
C GLU A 65 -0.23 3.57 -5.46
N CYS A 66 -0.84 2.83 -6.39
CA CYS A 66 -1.02 1.38 -6.26
C CYS A 66 -1.06 0.72 -7.64
N ASN A 67 -0.98 -0.61 -7.69
CA ASN A 67 -1.26 -1.38 -8.91
C ASN A 67 -2.76 -1.71 -9.05
N ASP A 68 -3.16 -2.22 -10.21
CA ASP A 68 -4.55 -2.61 -10.50
C ASP A 68 -5.02 -3.77 -9.61
N ALA A 69 -4.11 -4.66 -9.18
CA ALA A 69 -4.44 -5.75 -8.26
C ALA A 69 -4.94 -5.23 -6.91
N MET A 70 -4.28 -4.21 -6.34
CA MET A 70 -4.79 -3.58 -5.13
C MET A 70 -6.14 -2.92 -5.38
N ALA A 71 -6.33 -2.19 -6.47
CA ALA A 71 -7.61 -1.55 -6.79
C ALA A 71 -8.78 -2.55 -6.79
N GLN A 72 -8.55 -3.73 -7.36
CA GLN A 72 -9.53 -4.82 -7.42
C GLN A 72 -9.89 -5.37 -6.04
N MET A 73 -8.93 -5.45 -5.11
CA MET A 73 -9.20 -5.85 -3.72
C MET A 73 -10.18 -4.90 -3.02
N TYR A 74 -10.22 -3.62 -3.39
CA TYR A 74 -11.19 -2.63 -2.86
C TYR A 74 -12.42 -2.43 -3.76
N GLY A 75 -12.60 -3.30 -4.76
CA GLY A 75 -13.77 -3.28 -5.65
C GLY A 75 -13.67 -2.30 -6.82
N TYR A 76 -12.51 -1.71 -7.09
CA TYR A 76 -12.27 -0.84 -8.25
C TYR A 76 -11.68 -1.62 -9.43
N LYS A 77 -11.76 -1.09 -10.65
CA LYS A 77 -11.20 -1.75 -11.84
C LYS A 77 -9.77 -1.33 -12.11
N LYS A 78 -9.43 -0.07 -11.78
CA LYS A 78 -8.15 0.56 -12.09
C LYS A 78 -7.55 1.28 -10.89
N ALA A 79 -6.24 1.22 -10.77
CA ALA A 79 -5.46 1.91 -9.73
C ALA A 79 -5.78 3.41 -9.62
N ALA A 80 -6.04 4.06 -10.77
CA ALA A 80 -6.39 5.47 -10.81
C ALA A 80 -7.65 5.83 -10.01
N GLU A 81 -8.59 4.88 -9.83
CA GLU A 81 -9.83 5.09 -9.08
C GLU A 81 -9.63 5.03 -7.56
N LEU A 82 -8.57 4.36 -7.09
CA LEU A 82 -8.25 4.22 -5.66
C LEU A 82 -7.23 5.28 -5.19
N LYS A 83 -6.60 5.99 -6.13
CA LYS A 83 -5.58 7.00 -5.84
C LYS A 83 -6.12 8.12 -4.93
N ASN A 84 -5.27 8.57 -4.01
CA ASN A 84 -5.51 9.62 -3.02
C ASN A 84 -6.55 9.31 -1.95
N ILE A 85 -7.02 8.06 -1.84
CA ILE A 85 -7.89 7.67 -0.72
C ILE A 85 -7.14 7.84 0.61
N ARG A 86 -7.84 8.31 1.65
CA ARG A 86 -7.22 8.46 2.98
C ARG A 86 -7.11 7.11 3.65
N LEU A 87 -6.04 6.89 4.41
CA LEU A 87 -5.88 5.66 5.17
C LEU A 87 -7.08 5.41 6.09
N LYS A 88 -7.58 6.46 6.77
CA LYS A 88 -8.75 6.35 7.66
C LYS A 88 -10.06 5.95 6.96
N ASP A 89 -10.15 6.08 5.63
CA ASP A 89 -11.37 5.78 4.87
C ASP A 89 -11.42 4.29 4.47
N ILE A 90 -10.25 3.64 4.38
CA ILE A 90 -10.13 2.18 4.11
C ILE A 90 -9.82 1.38 5.37
N MET A 91 -9.10 1.97 6.31
CA MET A 91 -8.68 1.37 7.58
C MET A 91 -9.41 2.05 8.73
N VAL A 92 -10.35 1.33 9.34
CA VAL A 92 -11.19 1.87 10.43
C VAL A 92 -10.32 2.18 11.65
N PRO A 93 -10.16 3.47 12.07
CA PRO A 93 -9.26 3.82 13.16
C PRO A 93 -9.71 3.31 14.53
N THR A 94 -11.00 3.02 14.70
CA THR A 94 -11.58 2.46 15.92
C THR A 94 -11.44 0.95 16.02
N ASP A 95 -10.96 0.29 14.97
CA ASP A 95 -10.60 -1.13 15.03
C ASP A 95 -9.24 -1.28 15.73
N GLU A 96 -9.20 -2.07 16.80
CA GLU A 96 -7.99 -2.31 17.58
C GLU A 96 -6.91 -3.01 16.75
N GLU A 97 -7.28 -3.90 15.81
CA GLU A 97 -6.29 -4.60 14.97
C GLU A 97 -5.55 -3.63 14.05
N ASN A 98 -6.23 -2.61 13.55
CA ASN A 98 -5.60 -1.56 12.74
C ASN A 98 -4.68 -0.65 13.55
N SER A 99 -5.14 -0.27 14.75
CA SER A 99 -4.31 0.51 15.67
C SER A 99 -3.08 -0.27 16.12
N ASN A 100 -3.21 -1.58 16.36
CA ASN A 100 -2.11 -2.48 16.70
C ASN A 100 -1.17 -2.66 15.51
N TYR A 101 -1.69 -2.90 14.30
CA TYR A 101 -0.92 -2.98 13.07
C TYR A 101 0.00 -1.77 12.86
N LEU A 102 -0.54 -0.55 12.94
CA LEU A 102 0.26 0.67 12.78
C LEU A 102 1.18 0.93 13.99
N THR A 103 0.77 0.54 15.20
CA THR A 103 1.64 0.62 16.37
C THR A 103 2.84 -0.30 16.25
N ASP A 104 2.64 -1.52 15.77
CA ASP A 104 3.71 -2.48 15.50
C ASP A 104 4.66 -1.94 14.43
N PHE A 105 4.13 -1.27 13.40
CA PHE A 105 4.92 -0.59 12.37
C PHE A 105 5.82 0.49 12.95
N ILE A 106 5.30 1.34 13.82
CA ILE A 106 6.09 2.38 14.49
C ILE A 106 7.17 1.75 15.37
N LYS A 107 6.81 0.74 16.19
CA LYS A 107 7.73 0.07 17.12
C LYS A 107 8.84 -0.71 16.42
N SER A 108 8.57 -1.23 15.22
CA SER A 108 9.54 -2.00 14.44
C SER A 108 10.48 -1.12 13.60
N ASN A 109 10.57 0.17 13.92
CA ASN A 109 11.32 1.16 13.15
C ASN A 109 10.84 1.23 11.69
N PHE A 110 9.52 1.23 11.51
CA PHE A 110 8.85 1.33 10.21
C PHE A 110 9.20 0.18 9.26
N LYS A 111 9.24 -1.05 9.78
CA LYS A 111 9.43 -2.25 8.97
C LYS A 111 8.57 -3.40 9.48
N LEU A 112 7.60 -3.84 8.70
CA LEU A 112 6.73 -4.96 9.06
C LEU A 112 6.73 -6.04 7.98
N GLN A 113 6.52 -7.27 8.43
CA GLN A 113 6.32 -8.43 7.57
C GLN A 113 5.19 -9.27 8.14
N LYS A 114 4.37 -9.84 7.26
CA LYS A 114 3.27 -10.76 7.58
C LYS A 114 2.35 -10.26 8.69
N ARG A 115 2.06 -8.95 8.72
CA ARG A 115 1.14 -8.36 9.72
C ARG A 115 -0.23 -8.13 9.11
N ARG A 116 -1.27 -8.42 9.88
CA ARG A 116 -2.65 -8.30 9.41
C ARG A 116 -3.19 -6.89 9.61
N SER A 117 -4.02 -6.44 8.68
CA SER A 117 -4.89 -5.27 8.82
C SER A 117 -6.34 -5.66 8.53
N HIS A 118 -7.27 -4.88 9.07
CA HIS A 118 -8.71 -5.02 8.88
C HIS A 118 -9.23 -3.81 8.10
N GLU A 119 -9.61 -4.02 6.85
CA GLU A 119 -9.92 -2.91 5.97
C GLU A 119 -11.27 -3.10 5.29
N ARG A 120 -11.80 -2.02 4.73
CA ARG A 120 -13.10 -2.02 4.06
C ARG A 120 -12.96 -1.62 2.60
N ASP A 121 -13.63 -2.38 1.74
CA ASP A 121 -13.78 -2.00 0.35
C ASP A 121 -14.82 -0.88 0.16
N LYS A 122 -14.97 -0.42 -1.09
CA LYS A 122 -15.92 0.66 -1.41
C LYS A 122 -17.40 0.30 -1.19
N TYR A 123 -17.72 -0.98 -1.01
CA TYR A 123 -19.06 -1.47 -0.71
C TYR A 123 -19.26 -1.68 0.80
N GLY A 124 -18.22 -1.46 1.61
CA GLY A 124 -18.25 -1.65 3.06
C GLY A 124 -17.97 -3.09 3.51
N ASN A 125 -17.62 -4.01 2.60
CA ASN A 125 -17.26 -5.37 2.98
C ASN A 125 -15.92 -5.34 3.72
N SER A 126 -15.82 -6.15 4.78
CA SER A 126 -14.58 -6.27 5.56
C SER A 126 -13.65 -7.29 4.94
N HIS A 127 -12.38 -6.90 4.82
CA HIS A 127 -11.29 -7.70 4.31
C HIS A 127 -10.16 -7.78 5.34
N ILE A 128 -9.52 -8.94 5.42
CA ILE A 128 -8.31 -9.15 6.21
C ILE A 128 -7.14 -9.27 5.25
N PHE A 129 -6.24 -8.31 5.29
CA PHE A 129 -5.04 -8.30 4.46
C PHE A 129 -3.83 -8.75 5.26
N GLU A 130 -2.96 -9.55 4.65
CA GLU A 130 -1.60 -9.78 5.13
C GLU A 130 -0.65 -8.83 4.43
N ASN A 131 0.11 -8.04 5.21
CA ASN A 131 0.91 -6.93 4.71
C ASN A 131 2.41 -7.12 4.98
N ASN A 132 3.22 -6.66 4.03
CA ASN A 132 4.64 -6.39 4.20
C ASN A 132 4.90 -4.93 3.82
N LEU A 133 5.59 -4.16 4.66
CA LEU A 133 5.81 -2.74 4.40
C LEU A 133 7.07 -2.17 5.05
N ILE A 134 7.62 -1.15 4.40
CA ILE A 134 8.76 -0.38 4.86
C ILE A 134 8.47 1.12 4.78
N GLY A 135 8.88 1.87 5.79
CA GLY A 135 8.90 3.33 5.77
C GLY A 135 10.17 3.86 5.11
N ILE A 136 10.04 4.98 4.41
CA ILE A 136 11.18 5.75 3.90
C ILE A 136 11.42 6.90 4.87
N ILE A 137 12.63 6.93 5.42
CA ILE A 137 13.02 7.82 6.51
C ILE A 137 14.12 8.75 6.03
N GLU A 138 13.93 10.06 6.26
CA GLU A 138 14.94 11.09 6.01
C GLU A 138 15.05 12.00 7.24
N ASN A 139 16.27 12.21 7.74
CA ASN A 139 16.56 13.12 8.86
C ASN A 139 15.71 12.88 10.13
N GLY A 140 15.33 11.63 10.41
CA GLY A 140 14.49 11.27 11.56
C GLY A 140 12.99 11.53 11.36
N TYR A 141 12.57 11.75 10.12
CA TYR A 141 11.18 11.86 9.71
C TYR A 141 10.80 10.78 8.71
N VAL A 142 9.63 10.18 8.90
CA VAL A 142 9.03 9.26 7.92
C VAL A 142 8.27 10.09 6.90
N LEU A 143 8.55 9.87 5.62
CA LEU A 143 7.92 10.61 4.52
C LEU A 143 6.78 9.79 3.88
N ARG A 144 7.01 8.49 3.73
CA ARG A 144 6.13 7.57 3.00
C ARG A 144 6.37 6.14 3.44
N ALA A 145 5.48 5.25 3.02
CA ALA A 145 5.67 3.81 3.14
C ALA A 145 5.40 3.13 1.79
N TRP A 146 6.17 2.09 1.51
CA TRP A 146 5.93 1.15 0.43
C TRP A 146 5.54 -0.19 1.01
N GLY A 147 4.61 -0.88 0.36
CA GLY A 147 4.22 -2.21 0.81
C GLY A 147 3.58 -3.07 -0.25
N THR A 148 3.43 -4.33 0.12
CA THR A 148 2.58 -5.28 -0.56
C THR A 148 1.50 -5.81 0.38
N GLN A 149 0.38 -6.19 -0.20
CA GLN A 149 -0.72 -6.80 0.53
C GLN A 149 -1.37 -7.92 -0.26
N ARG A 150 -1.87 -8.91 0.48
CA ARG A 150 -2.64 -10.02 -0.05
C ARG A 150 -3.91 -10.20 0.76
N ASP A 151 -5.03 -10.36 0.08
CA ASP A 151 -6.29 -10.71 0.71
C ASP A 151 -6.25 -12.16 1.21
N ILE A 152 -6.41 -12.34 2.51
CA ILE A 152 -6.45 -13.66 3.17
C ILE A 152 -7.81 -13.93 3.82
N THR A 153 -8.83 -13.13 3.50
CA THR A 153 -10.16 -13.21 4.11
C THR A 153 -10.78 -14.60 3.95
N GLU A 154 -10.81 -15.12 2.72
CA GLU A 154 -11.39 -16.44 2.46
C GLU A 154 -10.55 -17.58 3.06
N GLN A 155 -9.23 -17.41 3.14
CA GLN A 155 -8.35 -18.38 3.80
C GLN A 155 -8.66 -18.46 5.30
N ILE A 156 -8.85 -17.32 5.98
CA ILE A 156 -9.21 -17.30 7.40
C ILE A 156 -10.59 -17.94 7.61
N LYS A 157 -11.61 -17.55 6.83
CA LYS A 157 -12.95 -18.15 6.93
C LYS A 157 -12.96 -19.66 6.68
N ALA A 158 -12.11 -20.15 5.77
CA ALA A 158 -11.98 -21.59 5.53
C ALA A 158 -11.37 -22.30 6.74
N ASN A 159 -10.30 -21.74 7.32
CA ASN A 159 -9.64 -22.31 8.49
C ASN A 159 -10.55 -22.33 9.72
N GLU A 160 -11.29 -21.26 9.99
CA GLU A 160 -12.24 -21.18 11.10
C GLU A 160 -13.37 -22.21 10.97
N ARG A 161 -13.90 -22.39 9.75
CA ARG A 161 -14.89 -23.45 9.48
C ARG A 161 -14.31 -24.83 9.78
N GLN A 162 -13.09 -25.13 9.34
CA GLN A 162 -12.47 -26.43 9.60
C GLN A 162 -12.26 -26.69 11.09
N GLU A 163 -11.83 -25.69 11.86
CA GLU A 163 -11.63 -25.82 13.31
C GLU A 163 -12.96 -25.97 14.06
N PHE A 164 -14.05 -25.38 13.56
CA PHE A 164 -15.39 -25.60 14.08
C PHE A 164 -15.88 -27.04 13.85
N TRP A 165 -15.65 -27.62 12.67
CA TRP A 165 -16.05 -29.00 12.35
C TRP A 165 -15.21 -30.08 13.04
N LYS A 166 -14.06 -29.74 13.61
CA LYS A 166 -13.19 -30.65 14.39
C LYS A 166 -13.54 -30.68 15.88
N LYS A 167 -14.38 -29.76 16.36
CA LYS A 167 -14.88 -29.72 17.75
C LYS A 167 -16.23 -30.40 17.84
#